data_AF-A0A239U6M2-F1
#
_entry.id   AF-A0A239U6M2-F1
#
_cell.length_a   1.000
_cell.length_b   1.000
_cell.length_c   1.000
_cell.angle_alpha   90.00
_cell.angle_beta   90.00
_cell.angle_gamma   90.00
#
_symmetry.space_group_name_H-M   'P 1'
#
loop_
_entity.id
_entity.type
_entity.pdbx_description
1 polymer ?
#
loop_
_entity_poly.entity_id
_entity_poly.type
_entity_poly.pdbx_seq_one_letter_code
_entity_poly.pdbx_strand_id
1 'polypeptide(L)' 'MKNKANEIKTKICIPKGFFGGNCSDCIHWEEYNRASDGRAHCSYYDNWYYPSERRGCFAYERNW' A
#
# COMPACT_ATOMS: atom_id res chain seq x y z
N MET A 1 -50.48 9.33 -11.02
CA MET A 1 -49.57 9.77 -9.94
C MET A 1 -48.24 9.05 -10.15
N LYS A 2 -47.14 9.78 -10.43
CA LYS A 2 -45.81 9.16 -10.65
C LYS A 2 -45.00 9.31 -9.36
N ASN A 3 -44.70 8.19 -8.71
CA ASN A 3 -43.82 8.14 -7.56
C ASN A 3 -42.39 8.49 -8.02
N LYS A 4 -41.94 9.71 -7.72
CA LYS A 4 -40.53 10.07 -7.86
C LYS A 4 -39.77 9.39 -6.73
N ALA A 5 -39.11 8.29 -7.04
CA ALA A 5 -38.08 7.73 -6.17
C ALA A 5 -37.00 8.81 -5.99
N ASN A 6 -36.82 9.27 -4.74
CA ASN A 6 -35.72 10.16 -4.39
C ASN A 6 -34.43 9.33 -4.44
N GLU A 7 -33.69 9.41 -5.55
CA GLU A 7 -32.30 8.93 -5.60
C GLU A 7 -31.46 9.75 -4.63
N ILE A 8 -31.16 9.19 -3.47
CA ILE A 8 -30.13 9.72 -2.59
C ILE A 8 -28.79 9.44 -3.26
N LYS A 9 -28.29 10.40 -4.04
CA LYS A 9 -26.92 10.37 -4.59
C LYS A 9 -25.94 10.69 -3.46
N THR A 10 -25.61 9.68 -2.65
CA THR A 10 -24.55 9.83 -1.64
C THR A 10 -23.24 10.02 -2.39
N LYS A 11 -22.68 11.24 -2.33
CA LYS A 11 -21.41 11.57 -2.96
C LYS A 11 -20.31 10.80 -2.23
N ILE A 12 -19.81 9.72 -2.84
CA ILE A 12 -18.66 8.98 -2.31
C ILE A 12 -17.43 9.89 -2.42
N CYS A 13 -16.99 10.43 -1.28
CA CYS A 13 -15.75 11.19 -1.18
C CYS A 13 -14.61 10.23 -0.82
N ILE A 14 -13.84 9.81 -1.82
CA ILE A 14 -12.57 9.13 -1.56
C ILE A 14 -11.62 10.17 -0.95
N PRO A 15 -11.05 9.93 0.25
CA PRO A 15 -10.11 10.85 0.86
C PRO A 15 -8.93 11.10 -0.10
N LYS A 16 -8.61 12.38 -0.29
CA LYS A 16 -7.43 12.79 -1.04
C LYS A 16 -6.23 12.73 -0.09
N GLY A 17 -5.22 11.96 -0.47
CA GLY A 17 -3.97 11.80 0.28
C GLY A 17 -2.95 11.01 -0.53
N PHE A 18 -1.70 11.03 -0.08
CA PHE A 18 -0.64 10.19 -0.63
C PHE A 18 -0.84 8.77 -0.06
N PHE A 19 -1.13 7.79 -0.92
CA PHE A 19 -1.03 6.37 -0.57
C PHE A 19 0.45 6.01 -0.56
N GLY A 20 1.16 6.58 0.41
CA GLY A 20 2.60 6.59 0.46
C GLY A 20 3.14 5.32 1.06
N GLY A 21 4.11 4.75 0.36
CA GLY A 21 4.95 3.70 0.89
C GLY A 21 4.76 2.38 0.19
N ASN A 22 5.87 1.90 -0.33
CA ASN A 22 6.02 0.58 -0.88
C ASN A 22 7.27 -0.02 -0.23
N CYS A 23 7.44 -1.33 -0.41
CA CYS A 23 8.56 -2.01 0.23
C CYS A 23 9.93 -1.42 -0.18
N SER A 24 10.08 -0.78 -1.34
CA SER A 24 11.38 -0.22 -1.77
C SER A 24 11.98 0.78 -0.78
N ASP A 25 11.11 1.50 -0.06
CA ASP A 25 11.55 2.60 0.81
C ASP A 25 11.61 2.15 2.28
N CYS A 26 11.18 0.92 2.60
CA CYS A 26 11.15 0.39 3.97
C CYS A 26 12.56 0.05 4.48
N ILE A 27 12.85 0.38 5.74
CA ILE A 27 14.14 0.10 6.40
C ILE A 27 14.43 -1.39 6.58
N HIS A 28 13.38 -2.22 6.57
CA HIS A 28 13.44 -3.67 6.70
C HIS A 28 13.45 -4.37 5.34
N TRP A 29 13.60 -3.62 4.24
CA TRP A 29 13.63 -4.16 2.89
C TRP A 29 15.02 -4.63 2.50
N GLU A 30 15.13 -5.90 2.15
CA GLU A 30 16.40 -6.50 1.76
C GLU A 30 16.50 -6.63 0.24
N GLU A 31 16.88 -5.54 -0.45
CA GLU A 31 16.85 -5.45 -1.92
C GLU A 31 17.58 -6.61 -2.63
N TYR A 32 18.66 -7.11 -2.03
CA TYR A 32 19.49 -8.17 -2.62
C TYR A 32 19.11 -9.57 -2.16
N ASN A 33 18.32 -9.71 -1.09
CA ASN A 33 17.78 -10.99 -0.66
C ASN A 33 16.53 -11.29 -1.48
N ARG A 34 16.73 -11.91 -2.66
CA ARG A 34 15.67 -12.17 -3.64
C ARG A 34 15.35 -13.64 -3.80
N ALA A 35 14.06 -13.93 -3.85
CA ALA A 35 13.55 -15.23 -4.28
C ALA A 35 13.69 -15.38 -5.80
N SER A 36 13.55 -16.61 -6.30
CA SER A 36 13.68 -16.93 -7.72
C SER A 36 12.66 -16.22 -8.61
N ASP A 37 11.54 -15.76 -8.05
CA ASP A 37 10.50 -15.00 -8.74
C ASP A 37 10.75 -13.48 -8.75
N GLY A 38 11.88 -13.04 -8.17
CA GLY A 38 12.30 -11.64 -8.12
C GLY A 38 11.70 -10.84 -6.95
N ARG A 39 10.91 -11.46 -6.06
CA ARG A 39 10.49 -10.85 -4.81
C ARG A 39 11.68 -10.66 -3.88
N ALA A 40 11.71 -9.57 -3.11
CA ALA A 40 12.69 -9.38 -2.04
C ALA A 40 12.06 -9.57 -0.66
N HIS A 41 12.88 -9.96 0.32
CA HIS A 41 12.44 -10.21 1.68
C HIS A 41 12.24 -8.91 2.45
N CYS A 42 11.18 -8.87 3.25
CA CYS A 42 10.94 -7.83 4.24
C CYS A 42 10.93 -8.47 5.63
N SER A 43 11.95 -8.17 6.43
CA SER A 43 12.13 -8.77 7.76
C SER A 43 11.10 -8.31 8.80
N TYR A 44 10.42 -7.18 8.58
CA TYR A 44 9.36 -6.70 9.47
C TYR A 44 8.13 -7.63 9.48
N TYR A 45 7.75 -8.15 8.31
CA TYR A 45 6.61 -9.07 8.16
C TYR A 45 7.04 -10.53 7.99
N ASP A 46 8.36 -10.78 7.94
CA ASP A 46 8.96 -12.06 7.58
C ASP A 46 8.32 -12.66 6.31
N ASN A 47 8.30 -11.87 5.23
CA ASN A 47 7.58 -12.25 4.01
C ASN A 47 8.20 -11.61 2.76
N TRP A 48 7.78 -12.09 1.59
CA TRP A 48 8.36 -11.77 0.29
C TRP A 48 7.41 -10.94 -0.56
N TYR A 49 7.86 -9.77 -0.99
CA TYR A 49 7.05 -8.84 -1.76
C TYR A 49 7.74 -8.43 -3.05
N TYR A 50 7.01 -7.86 -3.99
CA TYR A 50 7.63 -6.97 -4.98
C TYR A 50 7.74 -5.55 -4.42
N PRO A 51 8.76 -4.78 -4.80
CA PRO A 51 8.87 -3.37 -4.40
C PRO A 51 7.65 -2.53 -4.79
N SER A 52 6.87 -2.95 -5.79
CA SER A 52 5.65 -2.26 -6.24
C SER A 52 4.37 -2.68 -5.51
N GLU A 53 4.41 -3.72 -4.68
CA GLU A 53 3.23 -4.19 -3.95
C GLU A 53 2.87 -3.25 -2.81
N ARG A 54 1.59 -2.86 -2.74
CA ARG A 54 1.05 -2.00 -1.68
C ARG A 54 0.97 -2.66 -0.29
N ARG A 55 1.34 -3.95 -0.21
CA ARG A 55 1.40 -4.71 1.04
C ARG A 55 2.76 -4.60 1.74
N GLY A 56 3.64 -3.74 1.22
CA GLY A 56 4.95 -3.54 1.80
C GLY A 56 4.94 -2.92 3.19
N CYS A 57 6.12 -2.92 3.82
CA CYS A 57 6.34 -2.32 5.12
C CYS A 57 6.37 -0.78 5.01
N PHE A 58 5.78 -0.08 5.98
CA PHE A 58 5.76 1.39 6.05
C PHE A 58 6.67 1.92 7.16
N ALA A 59 7.65 1.11 7.57
CA ALA A 59 8.66 1.53 8.52
C ALA A 59 9.76 2.27 7.76
N TYR A 60 9.77 3.59 7.91
CA TYR A 60 10.77 4.49 7.39
C TYR A 60 11.62 5.02 8.54
N GLU A 61 12.91 5.28 8.31
CA GLU A 61 13.70 6.03 9.28
C GLU A 61 13.03 7.39 9.50
N ARG A 62 12.66 7.69 10.74
CA ARG A 62 12.21 9.03 11.11
C ARG A 62 13.45 9.92 11.15
N ASN A 63 13.76 10.57 10.03
CA ASN A 63 14.66 11.71 10.03
C ASN A 63 13.92 12.89 10.69
N TRP A 64 14.23 13.14 11.96
CA TRP A 64 13.90 14.38 12.67
C TRP A 64 15.12 15.27 12.72
#